data_AF-A0A349MZE2-F1
#
_entry.id   AF-A0A349MZE2-F1
#
_cell.length_a   1.000
_cell.length_b   1.000
_cell.length_c   1.000
_cell.angle_alpha   90.00
_cell.angle_beta   90.00
_cell.angle_gamma   90.00
#
_symmetry.space_group_name_H-M   'P 1'
#
loop_
_entity.id
_entity.type
_entity.pdbx_description
1 polymer ?
#
loop_
_entity_poly.entity_id
_entity_poly.type
_entity_poly.pdbx_seq_one_letter_code
_entity_poly.pdbx_strand_id
1 'polypeptide(L)'
;MPRPLLNRSKVQQSTSNLSAIHQSRHSSQNQNTQTGRIGELLRKKRSSAYMAAIKKLDAGGKQLSQSEVEDLLATINGEFPEVNLTGVLEGYVAKCYLGGTFDVHTLDYMLQIVTHFHTGEPLPAGMERARSLAKRGYAYIEVYTDCCR
;
A
#
# COMPACT_ATOMS: atom_id res chain seq x y z
N MET A 1 10.02 48.37 -47.99
CA MET A 1 8.78 47.57 -48.13
C MET A 1 8.54 47.26 -49.59
N PRO A 2 8.33 45.98 -49.93
CA PRO A 2 7.34 45.58 -50.94
C PRO A 2 6.45 44.40 -50.45
N ARG A 3 5.29 44.28 -51.12
CA ARG A 3 4.03 43.61 -50.72
C ARG A 3 3.98 42.08 -50.93
N PRO A 4 3.01 41.39 -50.30
CA PRO A 4 2.85 39.93 -50.33
C PRO A 4 2.23 39.43 -51.64
N LEU A 5 2.44 38.14 -51.93
CA LEU A 5 1.69 37.40 -52.94
C LEU A 5 1.19 36.09 -52.32
N LEU A 6 -0.12 36.04 -52.05
CA LEU A 6 -0.83 34.78 -51.85
C LEU A 6 -0.74 33.98 -53.15
N ASN A 7 -0.24 32.75 -53.08
CA ASN A 7 -0.54 31.74 -54.09
C ASN A 7 -1.09 30.48 -53.40
N ARG A 8 -2.38 30.26 -53.61
CA ARG A 8 -3.16 29.13 -53.09
C ARG A 8 -3.09 28.02 -54.14
N SER A 9 -2.44 26.91 -53.79
CA SER A 9 -2.55 25.65 -54.55
C SER A 9 -3.04 24.55 -53.62
N LYS A 10 -4.25 24.06 -53.90
CA LYS A 10 -4.86 22.85 -53.31
C LYS A 10 -4.02 21.62 -53.69
N VAL A 11 -3.59 20.81 -52.73
CA VAL A 11 -3.34 19.36 -52.95
C VAL A 11 -3.67 18.59 -51.66
N GLN A 12 -4.27 17.41 -51.90
CA GLN A 12 -4.92 16.43 -51.04
C GLN A 12 -4.61 16.35 -49.54
N GLN A 13 -5.71 16.26 -48.78
CA GLN A 13 -5.81 15.57 -47.51
C GLN A 13 -5.43 14.08 -47.68
N SER A 14 -4.32 13.67 -47.10
CA SER A 14 -4.05 12.27 -46.76
C SER A 14 -4.23 12.13 -45.25
N THR A 15 -5.36 11.55 -44.87
CA THR A 15 -5.72 11.17 -43.51
C THR A 15 -4.75 10.11 -42.98
N SER A 16 -3.76 10.52 -42.19
CA SER A 16 -3.05 9.59 -41.30
C SER A 16 -3.92 9.33 -40.08
N ASN A 17 -4.83 8.36 -40.23
CA ASN A 17 -5.53 7.75 -39.11
C ASN A 17 -4.49 7.01 -38.25
N LEU A 18 -3.89 7.73 -37.29
CA LEU A 18 -3.19 7.13 -36.17
C LEU A 18 -4.25 6.47 -35.29
N SER A 19 -4.60 5.24 -35.62
CA SER A 19 -5.37 4.34 -34.78
C SER A 19 -4.62 4.17 -33.46
N ALA A 20 -5.01 4.99 -32.48
CA ALA A 20 -4.57 4.88 -31.11
C ALA A 20 -4.88 3.46 -30.64
N ILE A 21 -3.81 2.73 -30.36
CA ILE A 21 -3.84 1.39 -29.80
C ILE A 21 -4.71 1.42 -28.55
N HIS A 22 -5.86 0.78 -28.67
CA HIS A 22 -6.77 0.46 -27.59
C HIS A 22 -6.11 -0.64 -26.75
N GLN A 23 -5.17 -0.27 -25.88
CA GLN A 23 -4.66 -1.17 -24.85
C GLN A 23 -4.75 -0.49 -23.48
N SER A 24 -5.80 -0.93 -22.76
CA SER A 24 -5.86 -1.03 -21.29
C SER A 24 -5.39 0.18 -20.48
N ARG A 25 -6.21 1.25 -20.44
CA ARG A 25 -6.14 2.32 -19.42
C ARG A 25 -7.11 2.11 -18.24
N HIS A 26 -7.48 0.87 -17.92
CA HIS A 26 -8.47 0.63 -16.87
C HIS A 26 -7.91 0.52 -15.44
N SER A 27 -6.60 0.43 -15.24
CA SER A 27 -6.01 0.26 -13.90
C SER A 27 -5.51 1.55 -13.24
N SER A 28 -5.16 2.59 -14.00
CA SER A 28 -4.46 3.77 -13.47
C SER A 28 -5.38 4.92 -13.01
N GLN A 29 -6.66 4.95 -13.42
CA GLN A 29 -7.57 6.03 -13.03
C GLN A 29 -8.17 5.85 -11.62
N ASN A 30 -8.37 4.61 -11.15
CA ASN A 30 -8.96 4.34 -9.82
C ASN A 30 -7.99 4.54 -8.65
N GLN A 31 -6.68 4.35 -8.87
CA GLN A 31 -5.67 4.48 -7.82
C GLN A 31 -5.49 5.94 -7.37
N ASN A 32 -5.63 6.90 -8.31
CA ASN A 32 -5.39 8.33 -8.04
C ASN A 32 -6.57 9.00 -7.31
N THR A 33 -7.80 8.49 -7.49
CA THR A 33 -8.99 8.95 -6.75
C THR A 33 -9.03 8.38 -5.33
N GLN A 34 -8.52 7.16 -5.14
CA GLN A 34 -8.47 6.49 -3.84
C GLN A 34 -7.43 7.13 -2.90
N THR A 35 -6.24 7.47 -3.39
CA THR A 35 -5.22 8.20 -2.59
C THR A 35 -5.69 9.61 -2.20
N GLY A 36 -6.35 10.33 -3.12
CA GLY A 36 -6.92 11.65 -2.82
C GLY A 36 -8.02 11.60 -1.74
N ARG A 37 -8.91 10.61 -1.85
CA ARG A 37 -10.00 10.38 -0.88
C ARG A 37 -9.50 9.97 0.50
N ILE A 38 -8.53 9.05 0.57
CA ILE A 38 -7.88 8.67 1.83
C ILE A 38 -7.18 9.90 2.45
N GLY A 39 -6.46 10.68 1.65
CA GLY A 39 -5.79 11.90 2.12
C GLY A 39 -6.75 12.97 2.64
N GLU A 40 -7.98 13.04 2.12
CA GLU A 40 -9.03 13.91 2.64
C GLU A 40 -9.60 13.40 3.97
N LEU A 41 -9.88 12.10 4.09
CA LEU A 41 -10.34 11.46 5.33
C LEU A 41 -9.33 11.61 6.47
N LEU A 42 -8.04 11.46 6.17
CA LEU A 42 -6.98 11.60 7.17
C LEU A 42 -6.90 13.03 7.74
N ARG A 43 -7.32 14.05 6.97
CA ARG A 43 -7.38 15.46 7.39
C ARG A 43 -8.65 15.85 8.16
N LYS A 44 -9.69 15.01 8.16
CA LYS A 44 -10.91 15.28 8.95
C LYS A 44 -10.62 15.19 10.45
N LYS A 45 -11.27 16.06 11.22
CA LYS A 45 -11.23 16.00 12.69
C LYS A 45 -11.86 14.68 13.17
N ARG A 46 -11.19 13.99 14.08
CA ARG A 46 -11.66 12.72 14.64
C ARG A 46 -12.85 12.92 15.59
N SER A 47 -13.72 11.91 15.69
CA SER A 47 -14.84 11.93 16.62
C SER A 47 -14.38 11.98 18.08
N SER A 48 -15.19 12.56 18.95
CA SER A 48 -14.90 12.61 20.39
C SER A 48 -14.86 11.20 21.00
N ALA A 49 -15.71 10.29 20.52
CA ALA A 49 -15.74 8.89 20.94
C ALA A 49 -14.43 8.16 20.61
N TYR A 50 -13.93 8.31 19.37
CA TYR A 50 -12.62 7.78 18.98
C TYR A 50 -11.51 8.33 19.87
N MET A 51 -11.46 9.65 20.07
CA MET A 51 -10.43 10.26 20.91
C MET A 51 -10.48 9.78 22.36
N ALA A 52 -11.67 9.52 22.90
CA ALA A 52 -11.83 8.96 24.24
C ALA A 52 -11.35 7.49 24.30
N ALA A 53 -11.65 6.69 23.28
CA ALA A 53 -11.21 5.30 23.18
C ALA A 53 -9.67 5.19 23.16
N ILE A 54 -9.01 6.01 22.34
CA ILE A 54 -7.53 6.03 22.27
C ILE A 54 -6.91 6.46 23.60
N LYS A 55 -7.46 7.49 24.26
CA LYS A 55 -6.99 7.91 25.60
C LYS A 55 -7.12 6.79 26.64
N LYS A 56 -8.18 5.98 26.56
CA LYS A 56 -8.40 4.85 27.46
C LYS A 56 -7.34 3.76 27.29
N LEU A 57 -6.91 3.50 26.06
CA LEU A 57 -5.79 2.59 25.79
C LEU A 57 -4.47 3.13 26.35
N ASP A 58 -4.21 4.40 26.11
CA ASP A 58 -2.96 5.07 26.48
C ASP A 58 -2.78 5.21 28.00
N ALA A 59 -3.87 5.29 28.76
CA ALA A 59 -3.84 5.39 30.22
C ALA A 59 -3.13 4.21 30.91
N GLY A 60 -2.95 3.08 30.23
CA GLY A 60 -2.27 1.90 30.76
C GLY A 60 -2.97 1.29 31.99
N GLY A 61 -2.46 0.15 32.47
CA GLY A 61 -2.79 -0.37 33.81
C GLY A 61 -4.19 -0.95 34.03
N LYS A 62 -5.10 -0.91 33.05
CA LYS A 62 -6.44 -1.53 33.16
C LYS A 62 -6.50 -2.84 32.37
N GLN A 63 -6.79 -3.95 33.03
CA GLN A 63 -7.25 -5.16 32.33
C GLN A 63 -8.61 -4.85 31.70
N LEU A 64 -8.67 -4.89 30.37
CA LEU A 64 -9.91 -4.73 29.63
C LEU A 64 -10.66 -6.06 29.63
N SER A 65 -11.97 -6.01 29.93
CA SER A 65 -12.82 -7.17 29.67
C SER A 65 -12.95 -7.41 28.15
N GLN A 66 -13.31 -8.62 27.75
CA GLN A 66 -13.57 -8.94 26.35
C GLN A 66 -14.60 -8.00 25.71
N SER A 67 -15.66 -7.64 26.44
CA SER A 67 -16.68 -6.69 25.97
C SER A 67 -16.11 -5.28 25.77
N GLU A 68 -15.23 -4.82 26.67
CA GLU A 68 -14.58 -3.50 26.53
C GLU A 68 -13.62 -3.46 25.33
N VAL A 69 -12.99 -4.59 25.01
CA VAL A 69 -12.15 -4.73 23.80
C VAL A 69 -13.02 -4.66 22.55
N GLU A 70 -14.16 -5.36 22.52
CA GLU A 70 -15.09 -5.35 21.40
C GLU A 70 -15.69 -3.96 21.14
N ASP A 71 -16.11 -3.25 22.19
CA ASP A 71 -16.63 -1.87 22.09
C ASP A 71 -15.57 -0.90 21.53
N LEU A 72 -14.32 -1.07 21.96
CA LEU A 72 -13.20 -0.28 21.50
C LEU A 72 -12.89 -0.55 20.02
N LEU A 73 -12.84 -1.82 19.62
CA LEU A 73 -12.66 -2.21 18.22
C LEU A 73 -13.79 -1.66 17.34
N ALA A 74 -15.04 -1.76 17.79
CA ALA A 74 -16.19 -1.20 17.08
C ALA A 74 -16.07 0.32 16.90
N THR A 75 -15.64 1.04 17.95
CA THR A 75 -15.44 2.50 17.90
C THR A 75 -14.33 2.89 16.91
N ILE A 76 -13.20 2.17 16.91
CA ILE A 76 -12.08 2.42 16.00
C ILE A 76 -12.48 2.11 14.55
N ASN A 77 -13.13 0.98 14.31
CA ASN A 77 -13.60 0.58 12.98
C ASN A 77 -14.65 1.54 12.42
N GLY A 78 -15.55 2.04 13.27
CA GLY A 78 -16.55 3.04 12.88
C GLY A 78 -15.96 4.39 12.47
N GLU A 79 -14.78 4.75 12.96
CA GLU A 79 -14.07 5.97 12.57
C GLU A 79 -13.48 5.88 11.15
N PHE A 80 -13.11 4.66 10.72
CA PHE A 80 -12.48 4.39 9.43
C PHE A 80 -13.23 3.33 8.62
N PRO A 81 -14.51 3.56 8.25
CA PRO A 81 -15.33 2.55 7.56
C PRO A 81 -14.78 2.16 6.18
N GLU A 82 -13.96 3.03 5.58
CA GLU A 82 -13.32 2.80 4.29
C GLU A 82 -12.01 2.00 4.40
N VAL A 83 -11.48 1.82 5.62
CA VAL A 83 -10.24 1.10 5.88
C VAL A 83 -10.59 -0.29 6.40
N ASN A 84 -10.65 -1.27 5.49
CA ASN A 84 -10.74 -2.67 5.88
C ASN A 84 -9.33 -3.23 6.14
N LEU A 85 -9.03 -3.56 7.40
CA LEU A 85 -7.81 -4.26 7.82
C LEU A 85 -8.15 -5.73 8.09
N THR A 86 -8.68 -6.41 7.08
CA THR A 86 -9.14 -7.81 7.22
C THR A 86 -8.00 -8.83 7.20
N GLY A 87 -6.83 -8.43 6.71
CA GLY A 87 -5.66 -9.28 6.64
C GLY A 87 -5.17 -9.69 8.02
N VAL A 88 -4.92 -10.99 8.20
CA VAL A 88 -4.21 -11.51 9.37
C VAL A 88 -2.72 -11.38 9.10
N LEU A 89 -1.96 -10.85 10.06
CA LEU A 89 -0.50 -10.74 9.95
C LEU A 89 0.10 -12.16 9.90
N GLU A 90 0.76 -12.48 8.79
CA GLU A 90 1.49 -13.74 8.58
C GLU A 90 2.93 -13.63 9.08
N GLY A 91 3.55 -12.45 8.97
CA GLY A 91 4.88 -12.18 9.49
C GLY A 91 5.58 -10.99 8.84
N TYR A 92 6.88 -10.88 9.08
CA TYR A 92 7.73 -9.80 8.60
C TYR A 92 8.90 -10.36 7.77
N VAL A 93 9.22 -9.71 6.65
CA VAL A 93 10.35 -10.09 5.80
C VAL A 93 11.26 -8.89 5.55
N ALA A 94 12.55 -9.06 5.74
CA ALA A 94 13.54 -7.99 5.52
C ALA A 94 14.74 -8.50 4.70
N LYS A 95 15.51 -7.54 4.16
CA LYS A 95 16.70 -7.85 3.37
C LYS A 95 17.79 -8.44 4.26
N CYS A 96 18.37 -9.56 3.83
CA CYS A 96 19.53 -10.12 4.49
C CYS A 96 20.81 -9.45 3.98
N TYR A 97 21.72 -9.10 4.90
CA TYR A 97 23.00 -8.46 4.60
C TYR A 97 24.22 -9.33 4.91
N LEU A 98 24.02 -10.61 5.26
CA LEU A 98 25.12 -11.56 5.46
C LEU A 98 25.92 -11.83 4.17
N GLY A 99 25.32 -11.58 3.00
CA GLY A 99 25.94 -11.80 1.70
C GLY A 99 25.95 -13.27 1.28
N GLY A 100 26.76 -13.60 0.27
CA GLY A 100 26.80 -14.92 -0.32
C GLY A 100 25.48 -15.28 -1.02
N THR A 101 24.90 -16.41 -0.64
CA THR A 101 23.63 -16.91 -1.20
C THR A 101 22.41 -16.43 -0.41
N PHE A 102 22.58 -15.77 0.74
CA PHE A 102 21.50 -15.22 1.54
C PHE A 102 20.96 -13.92 0.95
N ASP A 103 19.65 -13.76 0.96
CA ASP A 103 19.01 -12.59 0.35
C ASP A 103 17.90 -11.96 1.20
N VAL A 104 17.15 -12.75 1.98
CA VAL A 104 16.13 -12.26 2.92
C VAL A 104 16.17 -13.00 4.26
N HIS A 105 15.56 -12.41 5.29
CA HIS A 105 15.29 -13.07 6.57
C HIS A 105 13.88 -12.74 7.05
N THR A 106 13.31 -13.62 7.87
CA THR A 106 12.05 -13.36 8.57
C THR A 106 12.31 -12.76 9.93
N LEU A 107 11.41 -11.89 10.39
CA LEU A 107 11.46 -11.30 11.72
C LEU A 107 10.26 -11.72 12.57
N ASP A 108 10.43 -11.69 13.89
CA ASP A 108 9.33 -11.79 14.84
C ASP A 108 8.63 -10.43 15.03
N TYR A 109 7.62 -10.39 15.90
CA TYR A 109 6.87 -9.16 16.22
C TYR A 109 7.70 -8.10 16.97
N MET A 110 8.88 -8.47 17.48
CA MET A 110 9.86 -7.55 18.07
C MET A 110 10.94 -7.15 17.05
N LEU A 111 10.74 -7.47 15.77
CA LEU A 111 11.66 -7.23 14.67
C LEU A 111 13.03 -7.90 14.86
N GLN A 112 13.10 -8.98 15.64
CA GLN A 112 14.32 -9.79 15.78
C GLN A 112 14.38 -10.84 14.68
N ILE A 113 15.59 -11.13 14.20
CA ILE A 113 15.80 -12.12 13.14
C ILE A 113 15.48 -13.51 13.66
N VAL A 114 14.57 -14.21 12.98
CA VAL A 114 14.20 -15.60 13.27
C VAL A 114 15.04 -16.54 12.41
N THR A 115 15.02 -16.35 11.09
CA THR A 115 15.67 -17.25 10.13
C THR A 115 16.18 -16.49 8.91
N HIS A 116 17.39 -16.82 8.46
CA HIS A 116 17.95 -16.34 7.20
C HIS A 116 17.64 -17.34 6.08
N PHE A 117 17.25 -16.84 4.92
CA PHE A 117 16.91 -17.66 3.77
C PHE A 117 17.89 -17.44 2.62
N HIS A 118 18.22 -18.52 1.94
CA HIS A 118 18.96 -18.46 0.70
C HIS A 118 18.07 -18.00 -0.47
N THR A 119 18.71 -17.56 -1.53
CA THR A 119 18.02 -17.20 -2.78
C THR A 119 17.33 -18.43 -3.36
N GLY A 120 16.01 -18.35 -3.53
CA GLY A 120 15.19 -19.45 -4.06
C GLY A 120 14.73 -20.47 -3.02
N GLU A 121 15.15 -20.34 -1.76
CA GLU A 121 14.60 -21.12 -0.66
C GLU A 121 13.15 -20.69 -0.37
N PRO A 122 12.18 -21.59 -0.20
CA PRO A 122 10.79 -21.18 0.01
C PRO A 122 10.58 -20.51 1.38
N LEU A 123 9.91 -19.35 1.39
CA LEU A 123 9.45 -18.72 2.64
C LEU A 123 8.17 -19.37 3.16
N PRO A 124 7.96 -19.40 4.49
CA PRO A 124 6.74 -19.93 5.07
C PRO A 124 5.51 -19.04 4.80
N ALA A 125 4.32 -19.63 4.93
CA ALA A 125 3.03 -18.94 5.08
C ALA A 125 2.78 -17.78 4.11
N GLY A 126 2.92 -17.99 2.80
CA GLY A 126 2.57 -16.97 1.80
C GLY A 126 3.50 -15.74 1.74
N MET A 127 4.60 -15.74 2.51
CA MET A 127 5.54 -14.61 2.59
C MET A 127 6.45 -14.47 1.37
N GLU A 128 6.44 -15.43 0.45
CA GLU A 128 7.27 -15.39 -0.77
C GLU A 128 7.07 -14.12 -1.60
N ARG A 129 5.83 -13.60 -1.66
CA ARG A 129 5.49 -12.36 -2.36
C ARG A 129 6.22 -11.12 -1.81
N ALA A 130 6.66 -11.14 -0.54
CA ALA A 130 7.43 -10.06 0.07
C ALA A 130 8.92 -10.10 -0.27
N ARG A 131 9.45 -11.24 -0.75
CA ARG A 131 10.90 -11.41 -1.02
C ARG A 131 11.44 -10.36 -2.00
N SER A 132 10.70 -10.08 -3.07
CA SER A 132 11.11 -9.08 -4.06
C SER A 132 11.04 -7.65 -3.49
N LEU A 133 10.03 -7.36 -2.65
CA LEU A 133 9.84 -6.06 -2.02
C LEU A 133 10.93 -5.75 -1.00
N ALA A 134 11.30 -6.73 -0.15
CA ALA A 134 12.34 -6.57 0.85
C ALA A 134 13.68 -6.11 0.23
N LYS A 135 13.97 -6.51 -1.01
CA LYS A 135 15.19 -6.12 -1.72
C LYS A 135 15.21 -4.67 -2.23
N ARG A 136 14.07 -3.97 -2.22
CA ARG A 136 13.90 -2.62 -2.81
C ARG A 136 14.25 -1.46 -1.87
N GLY A 137 14.79 -1.74 -0.68
CA GLY A 137 15.32 -0.72 0.25
C GLY A 137 14.41 -0.36 1.43
N TYR A 138 13.32 -1.09 1.63
CA TYR A 138 12.53 -1.00 2.86
C TYR A 138 13.30 -1.62 4.03
N ALA A 139 13.05 -1.14 5.25
CA ALA A 139 13.62 -1.73 6.46
C ALA A 139 13.13 -3.17 6.65
N TYR A 140 11.82 -3.37 6.47
CA TYR A 140 11.12 -4.65 6.44
C TYR A 140 9.79 -4.48 5.70
N ILE A 141 9.14 -5.60 5.39
CA ILE A 141 7.82 -5.69 4.78
C ILE A 141 6.91 -6.46 5.74
N GLU A 142 5.75 -5.89 6.03
CA GLU A 142 4.69 -6.59 6.76
C GLU A 142 3.88 -7.42 5.77
N VAL A 143 3.67 -8.69 6.09
CA VAL A 143 2.93 -9.62 5.24
C VAL A 143 1.63 -9.99 5.92
N TYR A 144 0.51 -9.62 5.30
CA TYR A 144 -0.85 -9.92 5.77
C TYR A 144 -1.55 -10.80 4.75
N THR A 145 -2.43 -11.72 5.15
CA THR A 145 -3.12 -12.65 4.23
C THR A 145 -3.71 -12.01 2.96
N ASP A 146 -4.08 -10.73 2.99
CA ASP A 146 -4.62 -9.97 1.86
C ASP A 146 -3.61 -9.06 1.12
N CYS A 147 -2.50 -8.64 1.74
CA CYS A 147 -1.56 -7.67 1.15
C CYS A 147 -0.14 -7.68 1.77
N CYS A 148 0.79 -6.94 1.16
CA CYS A 148 2.07 -6.59 1.77
C CYS A 148 2.12 -5.08 1.99
N ARG A 149 2.68 -4.66 3.12
CA ARG A 149 2.79 -3.25 3.51
C ARG A 149 4.22 -2.88 3.85
#